data_AF-A0A6M6E7T9-F1
#
_entry.id   AF-A0A6M6E7T9-F1
#
_cell.length_a   1.000
_cell.length_b   1.000
_cell.length_c   1.000
_cell.angle_alpha   90.00
_cell.angle_beta   90.00
_cell.angle_gamma   90.00
#
_symmetry.space_group_name_H-M   'P 1'
#
loop_
_entity.id
_entity.type
_entity.pdbx_description
1 polymer ?
#
loop_
_entity_poly.entity_id
_entity_poly.type
_entity_poly.pdbx_seq_one_letter_code
_entity_poly.pdbx_strand_id
1 'polypeptide(L)'
;MTKKKRKNKVEQQKKKILLDSILDKWVFVKQIIDDEERYIFIKHRLRDQSSHNRIEQTVLSPEPFECGIYYITDYEIDKILDWSVNQEIIEIRPVRFDLEIGLYSEKEKITSYEQLEDYLLSMNYITSQDLKDFGDYRKKLSGAQEILLGYNSRKKSM
;
A
#
# COMPACT_ATOMS: atom_id res chain seq x y z
N MET A 1 -31.97 -1.99 -6.04
CA MET A 1 -31.05 -3.08 -5.65
C MET A 1 -30.18 -3.46 -6.85
N THR A 2 -28.98 -2.89 -6.97
CA THR A 2 -28.02 -3.28 -8.00
C THR A 2 -27.41 -4.63 -7.60
N LYS A 3 -27.79 -5.69 -8.31
CA LYS A 3 -27.17 -7.01 -8.16
C LYS A 3 -25.66 -6.85 -8.37
N LYS A 4 -24.84 -7.06 -7.32
CA LYS A 4 -23.38 -7.16 -7.44
C LYS A 4 -23.10 -8.25 -8.48
N LYS A 5 -22.70 -7.84 -9.69
CA LYS A 5 -22.25 -8.74 -10.75
C LYS A 5 -21.10 -9.55 -10.15
N ARG A 6 -21.26 -10.88 -9.99
CA ARG A 6 -20.16 -11.75 -9.53
C ARG A 6 -18.99 -11.52 -10.50
N LYS A 7 -17.84 -11.07 -9.96
CA LYS A 7 -16.61 -10.91 -10.76
C LYS A 7 -16.34 -12.22 -11.50
N ASN A 8 -16.02 -12.14 -12.79
CA ASN A 8 -15.80 -13.31 -13.63
C ASN A 8 -14.59 -14.10 -13.09
N LYS A 9 -14.59 -15.45 -13.20
CA LYS A 9 -13.48 -16.30 -12.74
C LYS A 9 -12.13 -15.82 -13.29
N VAL A 10 -12.12 -15.38 -14.55
CA VAL A 10 -10.94 -14.82 -15.23
C VAL A 10 -10.42 -13.55 -14.54
N GLU A 11 -11.32 -12.64 -14.16
CA GLU A 11 -10.94 -11.39 -13.46
C GLU A 11 -10.36 -11.69 -12.07
N GLN A 12 -10.92 -12.67 -11.36
CA GLN A 12 -10.39 -13.09 -10.07
C GLN A 12 -9.00 -13.73 -10.20
N GLN A 13 -8.78 -14.53 -11.25
CA GLN A 13 -7.48 -15.13 -11.53
C GLN A 13 -6.44 -14.07 -11.93
N LYS A 14 -6.82 -13.09 -12.77
CA LYS A 14 -5.97 -11.93 -13.11
C LYS A 14 -5.59 -11.15 -11.84
N LYS A 15 -6.58 -10.82 -11.00
CA LYS A 15 -6.37 -10.14 -9.71
C LYS A 15 -5.38 -10.91 -8.83
N LYS A 16 -5.55 -12.23 -8.73
CA LYS A 16 -4.65 -13.10 -7.97
C LYS A 16 -3.22 -13.05 -8.50
N ILE A 17 -3.01 -13.25 -9.81
CA ILE A 17 -1.68 -13.24 -10.43
C ILE A 17 -0.96 -11.90 -10.19
N LEU A 18 -1.67 -10.79 -10.36
CA LEU A 18 -1.10 -9.47 -10.14
C LEU A 18 -0.76 -9.25 -8.67
N LEU A 19 -1.65 -9.61 -7.76
CA LEU A 19 -1.38 -9.46 -6.33
C LEU A 19 -0.20 -10.35 -5.90
N ASP A 20 -0.20 -11.63 -6.29
CA ASP A 20 0.87 -12.59 -5.93
C ASP A 20 2.25 -12.11 -6.39
N SER A 21 2.33 -11.28 -7.45
CA SER A 21 3.61 -10.72 -7.92
C SER A 21 4.24 -9.71 -6.95
N ILE A 22 3.42 -8.99 -6.17
CA ILE A 22 3.84 -7.94 -5.21
C ILE A 22 3.58 -8.32 -3.75
N LEU A 23 2.93 -9.46 -3.50
CA LEU A 23 2.59 -9.94 -2.17
C LEU A 23 3.85 -10.29 -1.37
N ASP A 24 3.85 -9.95 -0.08
CA ASP A 24 4.93 -10.19 0.88
C ASP A 24 6.29 -9.57 0.51
N LYS A 25 6.30 -8.66 -0.48
CA LYS A 25 7.46 -7.89 -0.93
C LYS A 25 7.27 -6.41 -0.65
N TRP A 26 8.38 -5.71 -0.45
CA TRP A 26 8.39 -4.26 -0.47
C TRP A 26 8.31 -3.77 -1.91
N VAL A 27 7.32 -2.92 -2.18
CA VAL A 27 7.16 -2.15 -3.41
C VAL A 27 7.25 -0.67 -3.06
N PHE A 28 7.40 0.19 -4.06
CA PHE A 28 7.41 1.62 -3.83
C PHE A 28 6.46 2.37 -4.77
N VAL A 29 6.01 3.53 -4.30
CA VAL A 29 5.31 4.54 -5.09
C VAL A 29 6.21 5.77 -5.15
N LYS A 30 6.43 6.26 -6.37
CA LYS A 30 7.13 7.52 -6.59
C LYS A 30 6.15 8.70 -6.46
N GLN A 31 6.55 9.71 -5.70
CA GLN A 31 5.87 11.00 -5.58
C GLN A 31 6.83 12.12 -5.98
N ILE A 32 6.28 13.19 -6.54
CA ILE A 32 6.99 14.44 -6.78
C ILE A 32 6.41 15.47 -5.80
N ILE A 33 7.22 15.93 -4.86
CA ILE A 33 6.86 16.94 -3.86
C ILE A 33 7.90 18.06 -3.98
N ASP A 34 7.44 19.28 -4.26
CA ASP A 34 8.32 20.45 -4.45
C ASP A 34 9.50 20.19 -5.41
N ASP A 35 9.21 19.57 -6.56
CA ASP A 35 10.17 19.15 -7.59
C ASP A 35 11.21 18.09 -7.14
N GLU A 36 11.08 17.53 -5.94
CA GLU A 36 11.90 16.42 -5.44
C GLU A 36 11.17 15.08 -5.55
N GLU A 37 11.90 14.04 -5.95
CA GLU A 37 11.41 12.68 -5.88
C GLU A 37 11.41 12.17 -4.45
N ARG A 38 10.24 11.69 -4.01
CA ARG A 38 10.04 11.03 -2.72
C ARG A 38 9.40 9.68 -2.93
N TYR A 39 9.75 8.73 -2.06
CA TYR A 39 9.35 7.34 -2.21
C TYR A 39 8.54 6.90 -0.99
N ILE A 40 7.34 6.36 -1.24
CA ILE A 40 6.55 5.66 -0.25
C ILE A 40 6.82 4.17 -0.41
N PHE A 41 7.14 3.49 0.67
CA PHE A 41 7.36 2.05 0.69
C PHE A 41 6.13 1.34 1.22
N ILE A 42 5.70 0.31 0.50
CA ILE A 42 4.47 -0.41 0.77
C ILE A 42 4.76 -1.91 0.79
N LYS A 43 4.18 -2.62 1.76
CA LYS A 43 4.17 -4.08 1.79
C LYS A 43 2.75 -4.58 1.95
N HIS A 44 2.34 -5.46 1.04
CA HIS A 44 1.01 -6.09 1.09
C HIS A 44 1.12 -7.50 1.65
N ARG A 45 0.21 -7.87 2.55
CA ARG A 45 0.04 -9.24 3.06
C ARG A 45 -1.42 -9.66 2.93
N LEU A 46 -1.66 -10.94 2.72
CA LEU A 46 -3.02 -11.47 2.78
C LEU A 46 -3.47 -11.47 4.24
N ARG A 47 -4.61 -10.86 4.51
CA ARG A 47 -5.18 -10.90 5.87
C ARG A 47 -5.79 -12.26 6.17
N ASP A 48 -6.45 -12.84 5.18
CA ASP A 48 -6.98 -14.20 5.21
C ASP A 48 -6.24 -15.02 4.13
N GLN A 49 -5.53 -16.09 4.51
CA GLN A 49 -4.75 -16.92 3.56
C GLN A 49 -5.60 -17.50 2.41
N SER A 50 -6.92 -17.57 2.58
CA SER A 50 -7.86 -18.08 1.60
C SER A 50 -8.42 -17.02 0.64
N SER A 51 -8.09 -15.72 0.81
CA SER A 51 -8.76 -14.64 0.08
C SER A 51 -7.83 -13.54 -0.44
N HIS A 52 -7.71 -13.45 -1.77
CA HIS A 52 -7.11 -12.31 -2.49
C HIS A 52 -8.02 -11.08 -2.57
N ASN A 53 -9.06 -10.97 -1.73
CA ASN A 53 -9.95 -9.82 -1.74
C ASN A 53 -9.64 -8.82 -0.64
N ARG A 54 -8.89 -9.25 0.38
CA ARG A 54 -8.62 -8.49 1.60
C ARG A 54 -7.13 -8.54 1.86
N ILE A 55 -6.54 -7.36 1.96
CA ILE A 55 -5.10 -7.25 2.22
C ILE A 55 -4.88 -6.34 3.41
N GLU A 56 -3.83 -6.67 4.14
CA GLU A 56 -3.18 -5.77 5.06
C GLU A 56 -2.08 -5.04 4.28
N GLN A 57 -1.98 -3.73 4.47
CA GLN A 57 -0.99 -2.90 3.80
C GLN A 57 -0.19 -2.15 4.86
N THR A 58 1.09 -2.43 4.95
CA THR A 58 2.06 -1.65 5.72
C THR A 58 2.56 -0.51 4.84
N VAL A 59 2.55 0.72 5.36
CA VAL A 59 3.02 1.93 4.66
C VAL A 59 4.09 2.61 5.49
N LEU A 60 5.20 2.95 4.83
CA LEU A 60 6.25 3.84 5.33
C LEU A 60 6.37 5.00 4.33
N SER A 61 6.13 6.23 4.80
CA SER A 61 6.00 7.44 3.99
C SER A 61 6.87 8.55 4.57
N PRO A 62 7.36 9.50 3.75
CA PRO A 62 7.92 10.76 4.26
C PRO A 62 6.95 11.54 5.15
N GLU A 63 5.65 11.30 5.01
CA GLU A 63 4.61 11.91 5.84
C GLU A 63 4.19 10.95 6.96
N PRO A 64 4.54 11.24 8.24
CA PRO A 64 4.29 10.32 9.36
C PRO A 64 2.83 9.91 9.54
N PHE A 65 1.88 10.77 9.16
CA PHE A 65 0.45 10.51 9.29
C PHE A 65 -0.08 9.51 8.25
N GLU A 66 0.67 9.24 7.19
CA GLU A 66 0.38 8.18 6.22
C GLU A 66 1.02 6.84 6.59
N CYS A 67 1.95 6.84 7.55
CA CYS A 67 2.59 5.62 8.03
C CYS A 67 1.61 4.79 8.85
N GLY A 68 1.70 3.47 8.70
CA GLY A 68 0.90 2.55 9.52
C GLY A 68 0.44 1.29 8.80
N ILE A 69 -0.54 0.64 9.42
CA ILE A 69 -1.19 -0.56 8.90
C ILE A 69 -2.61 -0.23 8.46
N TYR A 70 -2.86 -0.39 7.18
CA TYR A 70 -4.17 -0.23 6.57
C TYR A 70 -4.80 -1.58 6.32
N TYR A 71 -6.07 -1.70 6.68
CA TYR A 71 -6.89 -2.82 6.27
C TYR A 71 -7.68 -2.48 5.03
N ILE A 72 -7.35 -3.11 3.91
CA ILE A 72 -8.04 -2.91 2.65
C ILE A 72 -9.02 -4.07 2.45
N THR A 73 -10.32 -3.74 2.51
CA THR A 73 -11.42 -4.72 2.40
C THR A 73 -11.99 -4.84 0.99
N ASP A 74 -11.71 -3.87 0.12
CA ASP A 74 -12.00 -3.92 -1.30
C ASP A 74 -10.98 -3.08 -2.07
N TYR A 75 -10.53 -3.60 -3.21
CA TYR A 75 -9.56 -2.94 -4.08
C TYR A 75 -9.61 -3.48 -5.51
N GLU A 76 -9.21 -2.62 -6.42
CA GLU A 76 -8.95 -2.92 -7.82
C GLU A 76 -7.44 -3.04 -8.04
N ILE A 77 -7.05 -3.90 -8.97
CA ILE A 77 -5.65 -4.09 -9.36
C ILE A 77 -5.59 -4.35 -10.85
N ASP A 78 -4.70 -3.66 -11.55
CA ASP A 78 -4.48 -3.84 -12.98
C ASP A 78 -3.01 -3.60 -13.36
N LYS A 79 -2.65 -3.90 -14.60
CA LYS A 79 -1.44 -3.41 -15.23
C LYS A 79 -1.75 -2.17 -16.05
N ILE A 80 -0.89 -1.18 -15.93
CA ILE A 80 -0.96 0.05 -16.71
C ILE A 80 0.39 0.32 -17.36
N LEU A 81 0.39 1.03 -18.47
CA LEU A 81 1.62 1.53 -19.09
C LEU A 81 1.98 2.87 -18.46
N ASP A 82 3.13 2.92 -17.77
CA ASP A 82 3.74 4.18 -17.39
C ASP A 82 4.48 4.76 -18.60
N TRP A 83 3.92 5.82 -19.16
CA TRP A 83 4.46 6.50 -20.33
C TRP A 83 5.77 7.25 -20.07
N SER A 84 6.05 7.62 -18.82
CA SER A 84 7.27 8.38 -18.49
C SER A 84 8.53 7.52 -18.63
N VAL A 85 8.41 6.23 -18.33
CA VAL A 85 9.50 5.24 -18.40
C VAL A 85 9.25 4.14 -19.44
N ASN A 86 8.10 4.19 -20.12
CA ASN A 86 7.63 3.20 -21.10
C ASN A 86 7.68 1.75 -20.57
N GLN A 87 7.14 1.55 -19.37
CA GLN A 87 7.13 0.23 -18.69
C GLN A 87 5.73 -0.10 -18.17
N GLU A 88 5.37 -1.39 -18.21
CA GLU A 88 4.17 -1.85 -17.53
C GLU A 88 4.41 -1.87 -16.01
N ILE A 89 3.59 -1.15 -15.26
CA ILE A 89 3.57 -1.17 -13.80
C ILE A 89 2.22 -1.70 -13.30
N ILE A 90 2.20 -2.13 -12.05
CA ILE A 90 0.96 -2.54 -11.39
C ILE A 90 0.32 -1.31 -10.76
N GLU A 91 -0.95 -1.08 -11.07
CA GLU A 91 -1.78 -0.13 -10.34
C GLU A 91 -2.61 -0.90 -9.30
N ILE A 92 -2.57 -0.49 -8.04
CA ILE A 92 -3.48 -0.94 -7.00
C ILE A 92 -4.30 0.25 -6.51
N ARG A 93 -5.63 0.10 -6.49
CA ARG A 93 -6.57 1.15 -6.07
C ARG A 93 -7.42 0.65 -4.92
N PRO A 94 -7.11 1.06 -3.67
CA PRO A 94 -7.98 0.81 -2.53
C PRO A 94 -9.36 1.45 -2.75
N VAL A 95 -10.42 0.67 -2.61
CA VAL A 95 -11.81 1.14 -2.75
C VAL A 95 -12.46 1.31 -1.38
N ARG A 96 -12.15 0.40 -0.46
CA ARG A 96 -12.59 0.46 0.93
C ARG A 96 -11.45 0.03 1.83
N PHE A 97 -11.07 0.91 2.74
CA PHE A 97 -9.98 0.66 3.67
C PHE A 97 -10.16 1.45 4.96
N ASP A 98 -9.53 0.96 6.02
CA ASP A 98 -9.49 1.59 7.34
C ASP A 98 -8.03 1.62 7.82
N LEU A 99 -7.64 2.69 8.51
CA LEU A 99 -6.36 2.74 9.22
C LEU A 99 -6.52 1.95 10.53
N GLU A 100 -5.83 0.81 10.64
CA GLU A 100 -5.88 -0.04 11.84
C GLU A 100 -4.86 0.40 12.89
N ILE A 101 -3.65 0.75 12.45
CA ILE A 101 -2.54 1.16 13.32
C ILE A 101 -1.89 2.38 12.67
N GLY A 102 -1.76 3.48 13.41
CA GLY A 102 -1.19 4.74 12.91
C GLY A 102 -1.49 5.88 13.88
N LEU A 103 -0.90 7.05 13.64
CA LEU A 103 -1.02 8.25 14.51
C LEU A 103 -2.48 8.72 14.75
N TYR A 104 -3.40 8.38 13.86
CA TYR A 104 -4.83 8.73 13.96
C TYR A 104 -5.72 7.50 13.96
N SER A 105 -5.18 6.32 14.27
CA SER A 105 -6.02 5.13 14.42
C SER A 105 -6.95 5.30 15.62
N GLU A 106 -8.22 5.00 15.43
CA GLU A 106 -9.19 4.94 16.54
C GLU A 106 -9.01 3.66 17.40
N LYS A 107 -8.25 2.68 16.90
CA LYS A 107 -8.10 1.36 17.52
C LYS A 107 -6.94 1.29 18.49
N GLU A 108 -5.83 1.96 18.17
CA GLU A 108 -4.62 1.97 18.99
C GLU A 108 -4.20 3.40 19.31
N LYS A 109 -3.90 3.67 20.58
CA LYS A 109 -3.48 5.01 21.03
C LYS A 109 -1.99 5.24 20.76
N ILE A 110 -1.67 5.56 19.51
CA ILE A 110 -0.32 5.95 19.07
C ILE A 110 -0.29 7.47 18.94
N THR A 111 0.60 8.12 19.70
CA THR A 111 0.61 9.60 19.83
C THR A 111 1.83 10.28 19.21
N SER A 112 2.85 9.50 18.82
CA SER A 112 4.02 10.00 18.10
C SER A 112 4.51 9.00 17.05
N TYR A 113 5.33 9.49 16.13
CA TYR A 113 5.88 8.65 15.06
C TYR A 113 6.87 7.62 15.61
N GLU A 114 7.65 7.98 16.62
CA GLU A 114 8.56 7.06 17.33
C GLU A 114 7.78 5.91 17.97
N GLN A 115 6.63 6.21 18.61
CA GLN A 115 5.75 5.17 19.16
C GLN A 115 5.18 4.27 18.06
N LEU A 116 4.88 4.82 16.88
CA LEU A 116 4.43 4.03 15.75
C LEU A 116 5.54 3.07 15.29
N GLU A 117 6.77 3.56 15.13
CA GLU A 117 7.91 2.74 14.72
C GLU A 117 8.17 1.60 15.71
N ASP A 118 8.23 1.91 17.00
CA ASP A 118 8.40 0.93 18.07
C ASP A 118 7.29 -0.14 18.04
N TYR A 119 6.05 0.29 17.82
CA TYR A 119 4.92 -0.62 17.71
C TYR A 119 5.05 -1.55 16.50
N LEU A 120 5.34 -1.00 15.32
CA LEU A 120 5.49 -1.77 14.08
C LEU A 120 6.66 -2.78 14.16
N LEU A 121 7.75 -2.43 14.84
CA LEU A 121 8.87 -3.33 15.13
C LEU A 121 8.45 -4.45 16.08
N SER A 122 7.82 -4.12 17.20
CA SER A 122 7.41 -5.10 18.22
C SER A 122 6.45 -6.16 17.68
N MET A 123 5.59 -5.76 16.73
CA MET A 123 4.61 -6.62 16.08
C MET A 123 5.13 -7.31 14.81
N ASN A 124 6.41 -7.13 14.47
CA ASN A 124 7.06 -7.70 13.27
C ASN A 124 6.36 -7.33 11.95
N TYR A 125 5.76 -6.14 11.89
CA TYR A 125 5.31 -5.55 10.64
C TYR A 125 6.49 -5.08 9.80
N ILE A 126 7.47 -4.48 10.47
CA ILE A 126 8.75 -4.05 9.91
C ILE A 126 9.89 -4.61 10.76
N THR A 127 11.09 -4.64 10.19
CA THR A 127 12.35 -5.00 10.87
C THR A 127 13.22 -3.77 11.05
N SER A 128 14.23 -3.85 11.92
CA SER A 128 15.22 -2.77 12.06
C SER A 128 16.02 -2.55 10.77
N GLN A 129 16.11 -3.55 9.90
CA GLN A 129 16.75 -3.41 8.59
C GLN A 129 15.85 -2.62 7.64
N ASP A 130 14.54 -2.87 7.64
CA ASP A 130 13.55 -2.10 6.87
C ASP A 130 13.66 -0.60 7.20
N LEU A 131 13.73 -0.22 8.48
CA LEU A 131 13.89 1.19 8.87
C LEU A 131 15.21 1.82 8.36
N LYS A 132 16.30 1.05 8.31
CA LYS A 132 17.57 1.54 7.76
C LYS A 132 17.50 1.72 6.25
N ASP A 133 16.84 0.79 5.56
CA ASP A 133 16.73 0.78 4.10
C ASP A 133 15.70 1.80 3.59
N PHE A 134 14.68 2.11 4.39
CA PHE A 134 13.54 2.96 4.00
C PHE A 134 13.50 4.32 4.71
N GLY A 135 14.36 4.55 5.71
CA GLY A 135 14.38 5.81 6.47
C GLY A 135 14.84 7.03 5.67
N ASP A 136 15.45 6.82 4.50
CA ASP A 136 15.78 7.90 3.55
C ASP A 136 14.82 7.87 2.35
N TYR A 137 13.67 8.52 2.52
CA TYR A 137 12.60 8.60 1.50
C TYR A 137 13.00 9.31 0.20
N ARG A 138 14.24 9.81 0.06
CA ARG A 138 14.80 10.35 -1.20
C ARG A 138 15.49 9.29 -2.04
N LYS A 139 15.71 8.10 -1.50
CA LYS A 139 16.40 7.01 -2.19
C LYS A 139 15.43 5.93 -2.60
N LYS A 140 15.46 5.59 -3.89
CA LYS A 140 14.81 4.39 -4.41
C LYS A 140 15.52 3.14 -3.88
N LEU A 141 14.76 2.17 -3.38
CA LEU A 141 15.32 0.87 -3.01
C LEU A 141 15.68 0.07 -4.28
N SER A 142 16.92 -0.41 -4.35
CA SER A 142 17.35 -1.31 -5.41
C SER A 142 16.59 -2.64 -5.33
N GLY A 143 15.97 -3.07 -6.43
CA GLY A 143 15.24 -4.33 -6.51
C GLY A 143 13.79 -4.30 -6.01
N ALA A 144 13.33 -3.20 -5.40
CA ALA A 144 11.90 -2.99 -5.17
C ALA A 144 11.19 -2.68 -6.50
N GLN A 145 9.98 -3.19 -6.66
CA GLN A 145 9.14 -2.91 -7.82
C GLN A 145 8.38 -1.59 -7.62
N GLU A 146 8.30 -0.79 -8.68
CA GLU A 146 7.44 0.39 -8.73
C GLU A 146 5.98 -0.02 -8.95
N ILE A 147 5.07 0.58 -8.20
CA ILE A 147 3.63 0.48 -8.40
C ILE A 147 3.00 1.87 -8.43
N LEU A 148 1.81 1.94 -9.02
CA LEU A 148 0.94 3.11 -8.87
C LEU A 148 -0.08 2.83 -7.77
N LEU A 149 -0.12 3.69 -6.76
CA LEU A 149 -1.22 3.70 -5.79
C LEU A 149 -2.32 4.62 -6.30
N GLY A 150 -3.39 4.03 -6.83
CA GLY A 150 -4.53 4.76 -7.34
C GLY A 150 -5.40 5.29 -6.20
N TYR A 151 -5.76 6.57 -6.24
CA TYR A 151 -6.74 7.16 -5.33
C TYR A 151 -8.10 7.22 -6.02
N ASN A 152 -9.14 6.68 -5.39
CA ASN A 152 -10.49 7.04 -5.77
C ASN A 152 -10.75 8.47 -5.31
N SER A 153 -10.71 9.44 -6.23
CA SER A 153 -11.16 10.82 -6.02
C SER A 153 -12.69 10.89 -5.88
N ARG A 154 -13.27 10.08 -4.99
CA ARG A 154 -14.65 10.26 -4.52
C ARG A 154 -14.68 11.06 -3.21
N LYS A 155 -13.86 12.10 -3.09
CA LYS A 155 -14.32 13.28 -2.35
C LYS A 155 -15.32 13.97 -3.25
N LYS A 156 -16.61 13.68 -3.05
CA LYS A 156 -17.61 14.71 -3.32
C LYS A 156 -17.24 15.87 -2.42
N SER A 157 -16.72 16.93 -3.01
CA SER A 157 -16.68 18.24 -2.39
C SER A 157 -18.10 18.51 -1.86
N MET A 158 -18.24 18.58 -0.54
CA MET A 158 -19.34 19.33 0.06
C MET A 158 -18.93 20.79 0.08
#